data_AF-A0A3N5GJP6-F1
#
_entry.id   AF-A0A3N5GJP6-F1
#
_cell.length_a   1.000
_cell.length_b   1.000
_cell.length_c   1.000
_cell.angle_alpha   90.00
_cell.angle_beta   90.00
_cell.angle_gamma   90.00
#
_symmetry.space_group_name_H-M   'P 1'
#
loop_
_entity.id
_entity.type
_entity.pdbx_description
1 polymer ?
#
loop_
_entity_poly.entity_id
_entity_poly.type
_entity_poly.pdbx_seq_one_letter_code
_entity_poly.pdbx_strand_id
1 'polypeptide(L)' 'IKRSMNPGFAGIDNELYTSDHTYMLFGDAKAVVGELVKSLAADGKGGH' A
#
# COMPACT_ATOMS: atom_id res chain seq x y z
N ILE A 1 0.56 -0.98 -3.06
CA ILE A 1 -0.01 -2.20 -2.43
C ILE A 1 0.26 -3.39 -3.35
N LYS A 2 1.09 -4.35 -2.92
CA LYS A 2 1.34 -5.60 -3.66
C LYS A 2 1.60 -6.75 -2.68
N ARG A 3 1.52 -8.00 -3.14
CA ARG A 3 1.66 -9.19 -2.26
C ARG A 3 3.10 -9.50 -1.88
N SER A 4 4.08 -9.11 -2.69
CA SER A 4 5.52 -9.34 -2.48
C SER A 4 6.32 -8.37 -3.36
N MET A 5 7.64 -8.30 -3.21
CA MET A 5 8.55 -7.48 -4.04
C MET A 5 8.77 -8.02 -5.46
N ASN A 6 8.19 -9.17 -5.81
CA ASN A 6 8.48 -9.84 -7.07
C ASN A 6 8.20 -8.95 -8.28
N PRO A 7 9.05 -9.04 -9.32
CA PRO A 7 8.89 -8.29 -10.55
C PRO A 7 7.60 -8.67 -11.27
N GLY A 8 7.07 -7.72 -12.05
CA GLY A 8 5.88 -7.89 -12.86
C GLY A 8 6.16 -8.66 -14.15
N PHE A 9 5.29 -8.48 -15.14
CA PHE A 9 5.36 -9.18 -16.43
C PHE A 9 6.71 -9.06 -17.15
N ALA A 10 7.36 -7.89 -17.06
CA ALA A 10 8.65 -7.63 -17.71
C ALA A 10 9.85 -8.28 -17.00
N GLY A 11 9.68 -8.82 -15.77
CA GLY A 11 10.76 -9.51 -15.05
C GLY A 11 11.88 -8.62 -14.53
N ILE A 12 11.74 -7.29 -14.61
CA ILE A 12 12.74 -6.31 -14.15
C ILE A 12 12.34 -5.78 -12.76
N ASP A 13 13.31 -5.61 -11.89
CA ASP A 13 13.12 -5.02 -10.57
C ASP A 13 12.79 -3.52 -10.66
N ASN A 14 11.89 -3.05 -9.81
CA ASN A 14 11.49 -1.65 -9.77
C ASN A 14 12.28 -0.90 -8.68
N GLU A 15 13.20 -0.03 -9.11
CA GLU A 15 14.07 0.79 -8.25
C GLU A 15 13.30 1.69 -7.28
N LEU A 16 12.04 2.05 -7.61
CA LEU A 16 11.20 2.85 -6.71
C LEU A 16 10.82 2.08 -5.45
N TYR A 17 10.83 0.74 -5.46
CA TYR A 17 10.44 -0.04 -4.29
C TYR A 17 11.41 0.07 -3.11
N THR A 18 12.64 0.53 -3.35
CA THR A 18 13.68 0.75 -2.34
C THR A 18 14.01 2.23 -2.15
N SER A 19 13.26 3.13 -2.79
CA SER A 19 13.46 4.56 -2.64
C SER A 19 13.05 5.03 -1.24
N ASP A 20 13.82 5.92 -0.62
CA ASP A 20 13.59 6.42 0.74
C ASP A 20 12.24 7.12 0.94
N HIS A 21 11.63 7.60 -0.15
CA HIS A 21 10.31 8.24 -0.13
C HIS A 21 9.16 7.31 -0.52
N THR A 22 9.46 6.03 -0.73
CA THR A 22 8.48 5.03 -1.16
C THR A 22 8.32 3.97 -0.10
N TYR A 23 7.11 3.88 0.44
CA TYR A 23 6.74 2.84 1.39
C TYR A 23 5.96 1.73 0.69
N MET A 24 6.39 0.49 0.93
CA MET A 24 5.75 -0.69 0.37
C MET A 24 4.76 -1.28 1.37
N LEU A 25 3.47 -1.11 1.09
CA LEU A 25 2.41 -1.76 1.86
C LEU A 25 2.07 -3.11 1.24
N PHE A 26 2.32 -4.19 1.99
CA PHE A 26 2.08 -5.56 1.55
C PHE A 26 0.70 -6.06 1.97
N GLY A 27 -0.03 -6.69 1.04
CA GLY A 27 -1.34 -7.27 1.32
C GLY A 27 -2.19 -7.48 0.08
N ASP A 28 -3.36 -8.08 0.27
CA ASP A 28 -4.41 -8.12 -0.76
C ASP A 28 -4.98 -6.72 -0.97
N ALA A 29 -5.15 -6.33 -2.24
CA ALA A 29 -5.56 -4.97 -2.58
C ALA A 29 -6.94 -4.63 -1.99
N LYS A 30 -7.90 -5.56 -2.02
CA LYS A 30 -9.27 -5.30 -1.54
C LYS A 30 -9.31 -5.18 -0.02
N ALA A 31 -8.60 -6.05 0.67
CA ALA A 31 -8.52 -6.01 2.14
C ALA A 31 -7.88 -4.70 2.62
N VAL A 32 -6.70 -4.37 2.08
CA VAL A 32 -5.92 -3.19 2.49
C VAL A 32 -6.68 -1.89 2.21
N VAL A 33 -7.28 -1.76 1.02
CA VAL A 33 -8.07 -0.57 0.68
C VAL A 33 -9.31 -0.46 1.58
N GLY A 34 -9.96 -1.58 1.90
CA GLY A 34 -11.11 -1.61 2.80
C GLY A 34 -10.78 -1.16 4.23
N GLU A 35 -9.64 -1.59 4.77
CA GLU A 35 -9.16 -1.17 6.09
C GLU A 35 -8.74 0.30 6.10
N LEU A 36 -8.08 0.77 5.03
CA LEU A 36 -7.66 2.16 4.90
C LEU A 36 -8.88 3.10 4.91
N VAL A 37 -9.91 2.79 4.12
CA VAL A 37 -11.16 3.58 4.07
C VAL A 37 -11.87 3.58 5.42
N LYS A 38 -11.91 2.44 6.13
CA LYS A 38 -12.50 2.36 7.47
C LYS A 38 -11.74 3.20 8.49
N SER A 39 -10.41 3.17 8.45
CA SER A 39 -9.56 3.93 9.36
C SER A 39 -9.76 5.44 9.15
N LEU A 40 -9.72 5.89 7.89
CA LEU A 40 -9.98 7.28 7.52
C LEU A 40 -11.39 7.75 7.91
N ALA A 41 -12.41 6.90 7.74
CA ALA A 41 -13.78 7.21 8.12
C ALA A 41 -13.99 7.23 9.65
N ALA A 42 -13.22 6.45 10.41
CA ALA A 42 -13.24 6.45 11.87
C ALA A 42 -12.60 7.73 12.44
N ASP A 43 -11.52 8.20 11.85
CA ASP A 43 -10.83 9.44 12.27
C ASP A 43 -11.62 10.70 11.90
N GLY A 44 -12.51 10.64 10.90
CA GLY A 44 -13.41 11.74 10.52
C GLY A 44 -14.47 12.12 11.56
N LYS A 45 -14.57 11.42 12.69
CA LYS A 45 -15.52 11.74 13.79
C LYS A 45 -14.86 12.19 15.10
N GLY A 46 -13.55 12.46 15.11
CA GLY A 46 -12.85 12.87 16.33
C GLY A 46 -11.68 13.82 16.12
N GLY A 47 -11.96 15.13 16.09
CA GLY A 47 -11.09 16.21 16.60
C GLY A 47 -9.81 16.53 15.82
N HIS A 48 -9.86 17.51 14.92
CA HIS A 48 -9.68 18.94 15.16
C HIS A 48 -10.25 19.74 13.99
#